data_AF-A0A3D1RE42-F1
#
_entry.id   AF-A0A3D1RE42-F1
#
_cell.length_a   1.000
_cell.length_b   1.000
_cell.length_c   1.000
_cell.angle_alpha   90.00
_cell.angle_beta   90.00
_cell.angle_gamma   90.00
#
_symmetry.space_group_name_H-M   'P 1'
#
loop_
_entity.id
_entity.type
_entity.pdbx_description
1 polymer ?
#
loop_
_entity_poly.entity_id
_entity_poly.type
_entity_poly.pdbx_seq_one_letter_code
_entity_poly.pdbx_strand_id
1 'polypeptide(L)'
;LVAWHPKSSTENERHSVVIRTGQTDILVKQIAGALAKRIVNYLVEGQDVKQGEELGFIKFGSRVDLLLPPGTKVQVQMNQKVQGGVTVIATL
;
A
#
# COMPACT_ATOMS: atom_id res chain seq x y z
N LEU A 1 3.16 17.20 -8.56
CA LEU A 1 1.90 16.61 -9.08
C LEU A 1 1.15 15.90 -7.95
N VAL A 2 -0.17 16.12 -7.83
CA VAL A 2 -1.00 15.54 -6.76
C VAL A 2 -0.93 13.99 -6.81
N ALA A 3 -1.00 13.30 -5.67
CA ALA A 3 -0.74 11.86 -5.53
C ALA A 3 -1.61 10.96 -6.46
N TRP A 4 -2.78 11.46 -6.87
CA TRP A 4 -3.73 10.74 -7.71
C TRP A 4 -3.39 10.77 -9.21
N HIS A 5 -2.48 11.63 -9.64
CA HIS A 5 -2.15 11.76 -11.06
C HIS A 5 -1.29 10.56 -11.52
N PRO A 6 -1.56 9.95 -12.69
CA PRO A 6 -0.81 8.77 -13.18
C PRO A 6 0.71 8.98 -13.25
N LYS A 7 1.15 10.20 -13.61
CA LYS A 7 2.56 10.61 -13.66
C LYS A 7 3.25 10.74 -12.29
N SER A 8 2.50 10.70 -11.19
CA SER A 8 3.09 10.75 -9.83
C SER A 8 3.82 9.45 -9.46
N SER A 9 3.61 8.36 -10.20
CA SER A 9 4.33 7.09 -10.02
C SER A 9 5.81 7.14 -10.40
N THR A 10 6.27 8.13 -11.17
CA THR A 10 7.67 8.24 -11.63
C THR A 10 8.48 9.32 -10.93
N GLU A 11 7.84 10.39 -10.45
CA GLU A 11 8.51 11.61 -9.93
C GLU A 11 8.47 11.74 -8.40
N ASN A 12 7.61 10.99 -7.72
CA ASN A 12 7.48 11.05 -6.26
C ASN A 12 8.20 9.87 -5.59
N GLU A 13 8.62 10.08 -4.34
CA GLU A 13 9.21 9.03 -3.51
C GLU A 13 8.27 7.82 -3.44
N ARG A 14 8.86 6.64 -3.62
CA ARG A 14 8.16 5.37 -3.64
C ARG A 14 8.87 4.40 -2.71
N HIS A 15 8.09 3.63 -1.96
CA HIS A 15 8.57 2.51 -1.18
C HIS A 15 7.75 1.28 -1.56
N SER A 16 8.40 0.13 -1.73
CA SER A 16 7.78 -1.10 -2.20
C SER A 16 8.18 -2.24 -1.30
N VAL A 17 7.21 -2.98 -0.79
CA VAL A 17 7.43 -4.11 0.09
C VAL A 17 6.64 -5.30 -0.40
N VAL A 18 7.30 -6.45 -0.47
CA VAL A 18 6.65 -7.73 -0.72
C VAL A 18 6.37 -8.39 0.63
N ILE A 19 5.10 -8.69 0.90
CA ILE A 19 4.67 -9.46 2.06
C ILE A 19 4.37 -10.86 1.56
N ARG A 20 5.10 -11.85 2.10
CA ARG A 20 4.86 -13.27 1.80
C ARG A 20 3.79 -13.81 2.74
N THR A 21 2.74 -14.40 2.17
CA THR A 21 1.64 -15.03 2.90
C THR A 21 1.49 -16.48 2.44
N GLY A 22 2.12 -17.41 3.15
CA GLY A 22 2.07 -18.83 2.81
C GLY A 22 2.61 -19.10 1.40
N GLN A 23 1.69 -19.38 0.46
CA GLN A 23 2.01 -19.70 -0.94
C GLN A 23 1.90 -18.51 -1.91
N THR A 24 1.47 -17.34 -1.44
CA THR A 24 1.27 -16.17 -2.29
C THR A 24 2.02 -14.95 -1.75
N ASP A 25 2.33 -14.03 -2.65
CA ASP A 25 3.01 -12.78 -2.32
C ASP A 25 2.08 -11.60 -2.63
N ILE A 26 2.09 -10.59 -1.76
CA ILE A 26 1.38 -9.34 -1.93
C ILE A 26 2.41 -8.21 -2.03
N LEU A 27 2.31 -7.37 -3.06
CA LEU A 27 3.17 -6.20 -3.18
C LEU A 27 2.41 -4.94 -2.76
N VAL A 28 2.93 -4.26 -1.74
CA VAL A 28 2.44 -2.96 -1.27
C VAL A 28 3.36 -1.89 -1.80
N LYS A 29 2.81 -0.89 -2.51
CA LYS A 29 3.55 0.31 -2.94
C LYS A 29 2.99 1.52 -2.23
N GLN A 30 3.85 2.21 -1.49
CA GLN A 30 3.57 3.52 -0.92
C GLN A 30 4.08 4.58 -1.88
N ILE A 31 3.22 5.55 -2.22
CA ILE A 31 3.54 6.64 -3.15
C ILE A 31 3.24 7.96 -2.44
N ALA A 32 4.29 8.74 -2.19
CA ALA A 32 4.15 10.05 -1.57
C ALA A 32 3.47 11.06 -2.50
N GLY A 33 2.74 12.01 -1.93
CA GLY A 33 2.25 13.18 -2.65
C GLY A 33 3.35 14.19 -2.95
N ALA A 34 3.08 15.14 -3.85
CA ALA A 34 4.09 16.12 -4.24
C ALA A 34 4.43 17.16 -3.17
N LEU A 35 3.57 17.36 -2.17
CA LEU A 35 3.78 18.40 -1.14
C LEU A 35 4.77 17.94 -0.07
N ALA A 36 4.60 16.73 0.45
CA ALA A 36 5.49 16.10 1.42
C ALA A 36 5.99 14.78 0.84
N LYS A 37 7.06 14.87 0.06
CA LYS A 37 7.79 13.74 -0.52
C LYS A 37 8.57 12.99 0.56
N ARG A 38 7.88 12.40 1.54
CA ARG A 38 8.50 11.62 2.62
C ARG A 38 7.65 10.40 2.96
N ILE A 39 8.21 9.22 2.73
CA ILE A 39 7.70 7.96 3.23
C ILE A 39 8.54 7.55 4.43
N VAL A 40 7.89 7.14 5.51
CA VAL A 40 8.56 6.49 6.63
C VAL A 40 8.12 5.04 6.62
N ASN A 41 9.06 4.14 6.38
CA ASN A 41 8.85 2.70 6.42
C ASN A 41 9.45 2.14 7.72
N TYR A 42 8.72 1.26 8.38
CA TYR A 42 9.18 0.57 9.59
C TYR A 42 9.68 -0.85 9.32
N LEU A 43 9.39 -1.40 8.14
CA LEU A 43 9.68 -2.79 7.83
C LEU A 43 11.16 -3.03 7.50
N VAL A 44 11.66 -4.18 7.94
CA VAL A 44 12.98 -4.71 7.60
C VAL A 44 12.82 -6.04 6.87
N GLU A 45 13.74 -6.37 5.97
CA GLU A 45 13.75 -7.67 5.30
C GLU A 45 13.81 -8.83 6.30
N GLY A 46 13.00 -9.86 6.09
CA GLY A 46 12.89 -11.03 6.97
C GLY A 46 12.07 -10.79 8.25
N GLN A 47 11.52 -9.60 8.46
CA GLN A 47 10.64 -9.32 9.59
C GLN A 47 9.30 -10.06 9.43
N ASP A 48 8.89 -10.77 10.49
CA ASP A 48 7.52 -11.27 10.63
C ASP A 48 6.56 -10.12 10.91
N VAL A 49 5.45 -10.09 10.18
CA VAL A 49 4.41 -9.06 10.30
C VAL A 49 3.04 -9.68 10.43
N LYS A 50 2.13 -8.99 11.12
CA LYS A 50 0.72 -9.39 11.22
C LYS A 50 -0.18 -8.38 10.53
N GLN A 51 -1.26 -8.89 9.93
CA GLN A 51 -2.27 -8.03 9.32
C GLN A 51 -2.85 -7.07 10.36
N GLY A 52 -2.90 -5.78 10.02
CA GLY A 52 -3.37 -4.72 10.91
C GLY A 52 -2.27 -4.00 11.68
N GLU A 53 -1.03 -4.48 11.66
CA GLU A 53 0.12 -3.76 12.20
C GLU A 53 0.53 -2.56 11.33
N GLU A 54 1.29 -1.64 11.92
CA GLU A 54 1.79 -0.46 11.24
C GLU A 54 2.97 -0.80 10.31
N LEU A 55 2.77 -0.58 9.01
CA LEU A 55 3.85 -0.66 8.02
C LEU A 55 4.75 0.60 8.03
N GLY A 56 4.20 1.71 8.52
CA GLY A 56 4.79 3.04 8.42
C GLY A 56 3.74 4.08 8.05
N PHE A 57 4.17 5.25 7.60
CA PHE A 57 3.26 6.31 7.20
C PHE A 57 3.82 7.19 6.09
N ILE A 58 2.92 7.87 5.39
CA ILE A 58 3.24 8.78 4.29
C ILE A 58 2.76 10.17 4.69
N LYS A 59 3.65 11.17 4.64
CA LYS A 59 3.31 12.53 5.06
C LYS A 59 2.45 13.21 3.99
N PHE A 60 1.37 13.89 4.43
CA PHE A 60 0.45 14.73 3.64
C PHE A 60 0.03 14.22 2.25
N GLY A 61 -1.13 13.57 2.17
CA GLY A 61 -1.79 13.20 0.92
C GLY A 61 -1.02 12.12 0.17
N SER A 62 -1.50 10.88 0.25
CA SER A 62 -0.75 9.72 -0.22
C SER A 62 -1.63 8.74 -0.97
N ARG A 63 -0.98 7.85 -1.72
CA ARG A 63 -1.60 6.72 -2.39
C ARG A 63 -0.88 5.44 -1.97
N VAL A 64 -1.66 4.39 -1.75
CA VAL A 64 -1.14 3.03 -1.55
C VAL A 64 -1.73 2.16 -2.65
N ASP A 65 -0.86 1.47 -3.39
CA ASP A 65 -1.26 0.42 -4.32
C ASP A 65 -1.04 -0.95 -3.68
N LEU A 66 -2.06 -1.79 -3.74
CA LEU A 66 -1.99 -3.20 -3.37
C LEU A 66 -2.06 -4.04 -4.65
N LEU A 67 -0.99 -4.78 -4.93
CA LEU A 67 -0.94 -5.71 -6.03
C LEU A 67 -1.17 -7.11 -5.47
N LEU A 68 -2.27 -7.70 -5.88
CA LEU A 68 -2.76 -8.99 -5.42
C LEU A 68 -2.50 -10.05 -6.50
N PRO A 69 -2.34 -11.32 -6.12
CA PRO A 69 -2.29 -12.45 -7.04
C PRO A 69 -3.49 -12.46 -8.02
N PRO A 70 -3.29 -12.99 -9.25
CA PRO A 70 -4.40 -13.20 -10.18
C PRO A 70 -5.49 -14.09 -9.55
N GLY A 71 -6.76 -13.71 -9.76
CA GLY A 71 -7.90 -14.47 -9.24
C GLY A 71 -8.31 -14.13 -7.80
N THR A 72 -7.57 -13.25 -7.10
CA THR A 72 -7.97 -12.79 -5.76
C THR A 72 -9.32 -12.09 -5.78
N LYS A 73 -10.21 -12.47 -4.84
CA LYS A 73 -11.54 -11.85 -4.70
C LYS A 73 -11.41 -10.50 -3.98
N VAL A 74 -11.65 -9.41 -4.70
CA VAL A 74 -11.73 -8.05 -4.14
C VAL A 74 -13.08 -7.87 -3.45
N GLN A 75 -13.05 -7.38 -2.21
CA GLN A 75 -14.23 -7.22 -1.33
C GLN A 75 -14.73 -5.77 -1.25
N VAL A 76 -14.06 -4.85 -1.95
CA VAL A 76 -14.39 -3.42 -2.01
C VAL A 76 -14.80 -3.00 -3.41
N GLN A 77 -15.57 -1.94 -3.50
CA GLN A 77 -16.02 -1.33 -4.75
C GLN A 77 -15.27 -0.03 -5.05
N MET A 78 -15.32 0.40 -6.31
CA MET A 78 -14.76 1.69 -6.70
C MET A 78 -15.37 2.83 -5.89
N ASN A 79 -14.52 3.77 -5.45
CA ASN A 79 -14.88 4.93 -4.61
C ASN A 79 -15.43 4.58 -3.21
N GLN A 80 -15.40 3.31 -2.80
CA GLN A 80 -15.76 2.94 -1.44
C GLN A 80 -14.77 3.55 -0.44
N LYS A 81 -15.30 4.20 0.60
CA LYS A 81 -14.49 4.65 1.74
C LYS A 81 -14.04 3.43 2.53
N VAL A 82 -12.74 3.34 2.78
CA VAL A 82 -12.12 2.25 3.55
C VAL A 82 -11.51 2.80 4.84
N GLN A 83 -11.44 1.97 5.87
CA GLN A 83 -10.75 2.25 7.12
C GLN A 83 -9.65 1.21 7.34
N GLY A 84 -8.42 1.68 7.60
CA GLY A 84 -7.27 0.83 7.89
C GLY A 84 -7.51 -0.06 9.10
N GLY A 85 -7.08 -1.32 9.03
CA GLY A 85 -7.28 -2.32 10.08
C GLY A 85 -8.73 -2.82 10.25
N VAL A 86 -9.70 -2.29 9.49
CA VAL A 86 -11.12 -2.63 9.64
C VAL A 86 -11.71 -3.14 8.34
N THR A 87 -11.55 -2.39 7.24
CA THR A 87 -12.14 -2.77 5.96
C THR A 87 -11.31 -3.85 5.27
N VAL A 88 -11.94 -5.01 5.02
CA VAL A 88 -11.33 -6.09 4.23
C VAL A 88 -11.30 -5.66 2.76
N ILE A 89 -10.10 -5.52 2.19
CA ILE A 89 -9.91 -5.13 0.78
C ILE A 89 -10.05 -6.34 -0.14
N ALA A 90 -9.54 -7.50 0.27
CA ALA A 90 -9.51 -8.72 -0.52
C ALA A 90 -9.40 -9.98 0.36
N THR A 91 -9.77 -11.12 -0.22
CA THR A 91 -9.55 -12.46 0.36
C THR A 91 -8.73 -13.29 -0.62
N LEU A 92 -7.59 -13.80 -0.14
CA LEU A 92 -6.61 -14.59 -0.89
C LEU A 92 -6.78 -16.07 -0.65
#